data_AF-Q2T0D4-F1
#
_entry.id   AF-Q2T0D4-F1
#
_cell.length_a   1.000
_cell.length_b   1.000
_cell.length_c   1.000
_cell.angle_alpha   90.00
_cell.angle_beta   90.00
_cell.angle_gamma   90.00
#
_symmetry.space_group_name_H-M   'P 1'
#
loop_
_entity.id
_entity.type
_entity.pdbx_description
1 polymer ?
#
loop_
_entity_poly.entity_id
_entity_poly.type
_entity_poly.pdbx_seq_one_letter_code
_entity_poly.pdbx_strand_id
1 'polypeptide(L)'
;MNHLRQRRPSYHLIPTRGRNSAVKPIMLILLVALLTACGKSKPTETVDSLVANPEHLKELRQQCKKDRVTLGDELCNRVAEATNRQFLGNGKAPYTPPKDAPKF
;
A
#
# COMPACT_ATOMS: atom_id res chain seq x y z
N MET A 1 40.24 30.49 -47.13
CA MET A 1 38.86 30.66 -46.62
C MET A 1 38.23 29.29 -46.45
N ASN A 2 37.83 29.01 -45.19
CA ASN A 2 36.69 28.21 -44.75
C ASN A 2 36.68 26.71 -45.11
N HIS A 3 36.99 25.86 -44.13
CA HIS A 3 36.02 25.24 -43.20
C HIS A 3 35.09 24.24 -43.89
N LEU A 4 35.32 22.96 -43.65
CA LEU A 4 34.31 21.94 -43.34
C LEU A 4 35.01 20.70 -42.75
N ARG A 5 35.53 20.84 -41.52
CA ARG A 5 35.89 19.68 -40.68
C ARG A 5 34.58 18.99 -40.29
N GLN A 6 34.28 17.86 -40.92
CA GLN A 6 33.23 16.96 -40.48
C GLN A 6 33.50 16.49 -39.05
N ARG A 7 32.52 16.72 -38.18
CA ARG A 7 32.38 16.11 -36.87
C ARG A 7 32.33 14.59 -37.05
N ARG A 8 33.28 13.85 -36.47
CA ARG A 8 33.01 12.51 -35.95
C ARG A 8 33.15 12.55 -34.44
N PRO A 9 32.13 12.19 -33.65
CA PRO A 9 32.34 11.94 -32.24
C PRO A 9 33.23 10.71 -32.15
N SER A 10 34.39 10.89 -31.53
CA SER A 10 35.30 9.81 -31.18
C SER A 10 34.61 8.97 -30.12
N TYR A 11 33.91 7.91 -30.53
CA TYR A 11 33.52 6.83 -29.64
C TYR A 11 34.81 6.10 -29.27
N HIS A 12 35.53 6.65 -28.30
CA HIS A 12 36.50 5.88 -27.54
C HIS A 12 35.70 4.75 -26.88
N LEU A 13 35.77 3.56 -27.48
CA LEU A 13 35.53 2.32 -26.75
C LEU A 13 36.45 2.37 -25.53
N ILE A 14 35.86 2.53 -24.36
CA ILE A 14 36.55 2.37 -23.09
C ILE A 14 36.86 0.87 -22.98
N PRO A 15 38.14 0.44 -23.00
CA PRO A 15 38.46 -0.95 -22.73
C PRO A 15 38.41 -1.12 -21.21
N THR A 16 37.27 -1.51 -20.66
CA THR A 16 37.23 -2.00 -19.28
C THR A 16 37.71 -3.45 -19.26
N ARG A 17 39.04 -3.53 -19.25
CA ARG A 17 39.87 -4.62 -18.76
C ARG A 17 39.17 -5.34 -17.60
N GLY A 18 39.11 -6.67 -17.73
CA GLY A 18 38.45 -7.57 -16.79
C GLY A 18 38.76 -7.24 -15.33
N ARG A 19 37.70 -7.14 -14.54
CA ARG A 19 37.77 -7.04 -13.10
C ARG A 19 36.69 -7.94 -12.53
N ASN A 20 37.15 -9.10 -12.05
CA ASN A 20 36.37 -10.07 -11.34
C ASN A 20 35.87 -9.41 -10.05
N SER A 21 34.63 -8.94 -10.05
CA SER A 21 33.96 -8.37 -8.87
C SER A 21 32.45 -8.46 -9.06
N ALA A 22 31.95 -9.65 -9.42
CA ALA A 22 30.52 -9.92 -9.54
C ALA A 22 29.76 -9.68 -8.22
N VAL A 23 30.44 -9.66 -7.07
CA VAL A 23 29.81 -9.52 -5.75
C VAL A 23 29.26 -8.12 -5.45
N LYS A 24 29.90 -7.05 -5.94
CA LYS A 24 29.52 -5.64 -5.68
C LYS A 24 28.24 -5.18 -6.39
N PRO A 25 28.05 -5.42 -7.70
CA PRO A 25 26.80 -5.04 -8.37
C PRO A 25 25.63 -5.90 -7.89
N ILE A 26 25.86 -7.19 -7.57
CA ILE A 26 24.82 -8.07 -7.03
C ILE A 26 24.33 -7.57 -5.67
N MET A 27 25.22 -7.17 -4.77
CA MET A 27 24.84 -6.57 -3.48
C MET A 27 24.05 -5.26 -3.65
N LEU A 28 24.47 -4.39 -4.57
CA LEU A 28 23.74 -3.15 -4.88
C LEU A 28 22.35 -3.43 -5.46
N ILE A 29 22.23 -4.41 -6.36
CA ILE A 29 20.94 -4.81 -6.96
C ILE A 29 20.03 -5.42 -5.88
N LEU A 30 20.57 -6.27 -4.99
CA LEU A 30 19.81 -6.85 -3.87
C LEU A 30 19.34 -5.77 -2.89
N LEU A 31 20.19 -4.79 -2.59
CA LEU A 31 19.85 -3.68 -1.71
C LEU A 31 18.74 -2.80 -2.31
N VAL A 32 18.85 -2.47 -3.60
CA VAL A 32 17.80 -1.73 -4.33
C VAL A 32 16.51 -2.54 -4.39
N ALA A 33 16.58 -3.86 -4.62
CA ALA A 33 15.40 -4.73 -4.61
C ALA A 33 14.71 -4.75 -3.23
N LEU A 34 15.48 -4.84 -2.14
CA LEU A 34 14.97 -4.77 -0.76
C LEU A 34 14.35 -3.39 -0.46
N LEU A 35 14.95 -2.30 -0.94
CA LEU A 35 14.41 -0.95 -0.79
C LEU A 35 13.11 -0.75 -1.60
N THR A 36 13.00 -1.34 -2.80
CA THR A 36 11.76 -1.31 -3.59
C THR A 36 10.67 -2.24 -3.05
N ALA A 37 11.03 -3.25 -2.26
CA ALA A 37 10.06 -4.06 -1.52
C ALA A 37 9.41 -3.28 -0.36
N CYS A 38 10.06 -2.21 0.10
CA CYS A 38 9.42 -1.19 0.93
C CYS A 38 8.61 -0.22 0.04
N GLY A 39 7.67 -0.77 -0.71
CA GLY A 39 6.66 0.00 -1.42
C GLY A 39 5.78 0.75 -0.43
N LYS A 40 5.34 1.95 -0.81
CA LYS A 40 4.37 2.82 -0.10
C LYS A 40 3.54 1.99 0.88
N SER A 41 3.84 2.11 2.18
CA SER A 41 3.13 1.35 3.21
C SER A 41 1.65 1.47 2.91
N LYS A 42 0.98 0.33 2.68
CA LYS A 42 -0.49 0.30 2.48
C LYS A 42 -1.09 1.23 3.53
N PRO A 43 -2.10 2.06 3.18
CA PRO A 43 -2.75 2.91 4.17
C PRO A 43 -3.00 2.02 5.38
N THR A 44 -2.46 2.41 6.53
CA THR A 44 -2.56 1.56 7.72
C THR A 44 -4.04 1.30 7.88
N GLU A 45 -4.48 0.06 7.64
CA GLU A 45 -5.90 -0.38 7.52
C GLU A 45 -6.61 -0.32 8.88
N THR A 46 -6.34 0.75 9.61
CA THR A 46 -6.94 1.14 10.86
C THR A 46 -8.40 1.42 10.61
N VAL A 47 -9.18 1.22 11.66
CA VAL A 47 -10.62 1.44 11.63
C VAL A 47 -10.92 2.88 11.22
N ASP A 48 -10.19 3.86 11.75
CA ASP A 48 -10.39 5.27 11.43
C ASP A 48 -10.05 5.62 9.97
N SER A 49 -8.98 5.03 9.40
CA SER A 49 -8.66 5.21 7.99
C SER A 49 -9.70 4.58 7.06
N LEU A 50 -10.22 3.41 7.43
CA LEU A 50 -11.28 2.71 6.71
C LEU A 50 -12.62 3.45 6.77
N VAL A 51 -12.95 4.06 7.91
CA VAL A 51 -14.14 4.91 8.05
C VAL A 51 -14.03 6.16 7.18
N ALA A 52 -12.84 6.77 7.11
CA ALA A 52 -12.57 7.94 6.28
C ALA A 52 -12.56 7.65 4.76
N ASN A 53 -12.37 6.39 4.36
CA ASN A 53 -12.28 5.96 2.97
C ASN A 53 -13.32 4.87 2.64
N PRO A 54 -14.60 5.24 2.40
CA PRO A 54 -15.70 4.29 2.23
C PRO A 54 -15.57 3.40 0.98
N GLU A 55 -14.96 3.91 -0.10
CA GLU A 55 -14.72 3.11 -1.32
C GLU A 55 -13.74 1.96 -1.05
N HIS A 56 -12.64 2.24 -0.34
CA HIS A 56 -11.66 1.23 0.04
C HIS A 56 -12.24 0.18 1.00
N LEU A 57 -13.05 0.64 1.97
CA LEU A 57 -13.76 -0.24 2.90
C LEU A 57 -14.72 -1.20 2.16
N LYS A 58 -15.41 -0.72 1.13
CA LYS A 58 -16.32 -1.53 0.31
C LYS A 58 -15.58 -2.61 -0.47
N GLU A 59 -14.43 -2.30 -1.05
CA GLU A 59 -13.59 -3.26 -1.75
C GLU A 59 -13.09 -4.36 -0.80
N LEU A 60 -12.53 -3.97 0.35
CA LEU A 60 -12.07 -4.91 1.36
C LEU A 60 -13.20 -5.78 1.91
N ARG A 61 -14.40 -5.24 2.05
CA ARG A 61 -15.57 -6.04 2.45
C ARG A 61 -15.88 -7.14 1.43
N GLN A 62 -15.79 -6.84 0.13
CA GLN A 62 -15.97 -7.83 -0.92
C GLN A 62 -14.84 -8.87 -0.91
N GLN A 63 -13.60 -8.43 -0.69
CA GLN A 63 -12.45 -9.33 -0.59
C GLN A 63 -12.56 -10.25 0.63
N CYS A 64 -12.89 -9.73 1.82
CA CYS A 64 -13.10 -10.52 3.05
C CYS A 64 -14.24 -11.53 2.92
N LYS A 65 -15.25 -11.27 2.07
CA LYS A 65 -16.31 -12.26 1.77
C LYS A 65 -15.80 -13.40 0.89
N LYS A 66 -14.88 -13.12 -0.02
CA LYS A 66 -14.36 -14.07 -1.01
C LYS A 66 -13.19 -14.88 -0.46
N ASP A 67 -12.25 -14.22 0.20
CA ASP A 67 -10.98 -14.80 0.59
C ASP A 67 -10.47 -14.24 1.93
N ARG A 68 -11.16 -14.63 2.99
CA ARG A 68 -10.82 -14.27 4.38
C ARG A 68 -9.51 -14.89 4.85
N VAL A 69 -9.18 -16.10 4.36
CA VAL A 69 -7.98 -16.84 4.77
C VAL A 69 -6.71 -16.11 4.31
N THR A 70 -6.71 -15.60 3.07
CA THR A 70 -5.56 -14.87 2.53
C THR A 70 -5.40 -13.47 3.13
N LEU A 71 -6.51 -12.78 3.44
CA LEU A 71 -6.47 -11.42 4.00
C LEU A 71 -6.20 -11.39 5.51
N GLY A 72 -6.56 -12.46 6.22
CA GLY A 72 -6.41 -12.59 7.66
C GLY A 72 -7.61 -12.05 8.44
N ASP A 73 -7.92 -12.74 9.54
CA ASP A 73 -9.04 -12.41 10.41
C ASP A 73 -8.95 -11.01 11.02
N GLU A 74 -7.75 -10.59 11.39
CA GLU A 74 -7.53 -9.28 12.01
C GLU A 74 -7.95 -8.13 11.08
N LEU A 75 -7.61 -8.22 9.79
CA LEU A 75 -7.98 -7.22 8.80
C LEU A 75 -9.50 -7.22 8.58
N CYS A 76 -10.11 -8.40 8.41
CA CYS A 76 -11.54 -8.50 8.22
C CYS A 76 -12.35 -8.07 9.46
N ASN A 77 -11.80 -8.24 10.67
CA ASN A 77 -12.39 -7.70 11.90
C ASN A 77 -12.33 -6.17 11.92
N ARG A 78 -11.23 -5.55 11.51
CA ARG A 78 -11.12 -4.08 11.39
C ARG A 78 -12.10 -3.52 10.34
N VAL A 79 -12.27 -4.21 9.21
CA VAL A 79 -13.26 -3.88 8.17
C VAL A 79 -14.69 -3.98 8.72
N ALA A 80 -14.99 -5.02 9.52
CA ALA A 80 -16.28 -5.17 10.18
C ALA A 80 -16.53 -4.06 11.20
N GLU A 81 -15.53 -3.71 12.01
CA GLU A 81 -15.63 -2.60 12.96
C GLU A 81 -15.84 -1.26 12.25
N ALA A 82 -15.06 -0.97 11.20
CA ALA A 82 -15.19 0.25 10.42
C ALA A 82 -16.57 0.38 9.78
N THR A 83 -17.08 -0.74 9.22
CA THR A 83 -18.46 -0.82 8.75
C THR A 83 -19.42 -0.48 9.88
N ASN A 84 -19.25 -1.09 11.05
CA ASN A 84 -20.17 -0.91 12.16
C ASN A 84 -20.18 0.55 12.64
N ARG A 85 -19.00 1.20 12.67
CA ARG A 85 -18.88 2.62 13.01
C ARG A 85 -19.59 3.55 12.03
N GLN A 86 -19.72 3.19 10.75
CA GLN A 86 -20.49 3.99 9.80
C GLN A 86 -22.00 3.99 10.09
N PHE A 87 -22.53 2.91 10.67
CA PHE A 87 -23.98 2.76 10.93
C PHE A 87 -24.35 3.03 12.40
N LEU A 88 -23.61 2.45 13.34
CA LEU A 88 -23.88 2.53 14.78
C LEU A 88 -23.05 3.62 15.49
N GLY A 89 -22.15 4.29 14.77
CA GLY A 89 -21.18 5.19 15.38
C GLY A 89 -20.14 4.44 16.21
N ASN A 90 -19.40 5.19 17.03
CA ASN A 90 -18.31 4.68 17.86
C ASN A 90 -18.77 3.95 19.15
N GLY A 91 -20.05 3.58 19.25
CA GLY A 91 -20.60 2.92 20.44
C GLY A 91 -20.66 3.81 21.69
N LYS A 92 -20.40 5.12 21.58
CA LYS A 92 -20.48 6.07 22.70
C LYS A 92 -21.85 6.72 22.86
N ALA A 93 -22.81 6.37 22.00
CA ALA A 93 -24.17 6.89 22.10
C ALA A 93 -24.83 6.36 23.39
N PRO A 94 -25.27 7.23 24.31
CA PRO A 94 -25.96 6.79 25.52
C PRO A 94 -27.26 6.08 25.18
N TYR A 95 -27.53 4.94 25.81
CA TYR A 95 -28.85 4.34 25.75
C TYR A 95 -29.85 5.28 26.41
N THR A 96 -30.84 5.73 25.63
CA THR A 96 -31.91 6.60 26.12
C THR A 96 -33.21 5.78 26.16
N PRO A 97 -33.52 5.13 27.30
CA PRO A 97 -34.76 4.37 27.42
C PRO A 97 -35.97 5.30 27.24
N PRO A 98 -37.05 4.82 26.60
CA PRO A 98 -38.32 5.52 26.59
C PRO A 98 -38.81 5.78 28.02
N LYS A 99 -39.32 6.99 28.29
CA LYS A 99 -39.89 7.34 29.60
C LYS A 99 -41.21 6.60 29.88
N ASP A 100 -41.94 6.31 28.81
CA ASP A 100 -43.22 5.62 28.86
C ASP A 100 -43.05 4.16 28.42
N ALA A 101 -43.79 3.25 29.08
CA ALA A 101 -43.82 1.85 28.67
C ALA A 101 -44.39 1.71 27.24
N PRO A 102 -43.86 0.78 26.42
CA PRO A 102 -44.43 0.53 25.11
C PRO A 102 -45.87 0.04 25.27
N LYS A 103 -46.81 0.69 24.56
CA LYS A 103 -48.17 0.18 24.43
C LYS A 103 -48.17 -0.88 23.33
N PHE A 104 -48.49 -2.12 23.70
CA PHE A 104 -48.66 -3.26 22.80
C PHE A 104 -50.13 -3.53 22.56
#